data_AF-A0A7S3GBJ8-F1
#
_entry.id   AF-A0A7S3GBJ8-F1
#
_cell.length_a   1.000
_cell.length_b   1.000
_cell.length_c   1.000
_cell.angle_alpha   90.00
_cell.angle_beta   90.00
_cell.angle_gamma   90.00
#
_symmetry.space_group_name_H-M   'P 1'
#
loop_
_entity.id
_entity.type
_entity.pdbx_description
1 polymer ?
#
loop_
_entity_poly.entity_id
_entity_poly.type
_entity_poly.pdbx_seq_one_letter_code
_entity_poly.pdbx_strand_id
1 'polypeptide(L)'
;NTVGKGSLSQVVRPFSAPRGRMSMTATAAVNTVKQTPHGGTLIDLMAKTDEEKAAAIAKATVTLQATPRQLCDVELLMNGGFSPLTGFMDETTYNSVVDNMELPDGLIFGIPVVFDTDDE
;
A
#
# COMPACT_ATOMS: atom_id res chain seq x y z
N ASN A 1 35.50 7.12 -47.83
CA ASN A 1 36.22 6.33 -48.85
C ASN A 1 37.06 5.30 -48.13
N THR A 2 36.81 4.00 -48.21
CA THR A 2 36.62 3.23 -49.44
C THR A 2 35.85 1.93 -49.16
N VAL A 3 34.95 1.57 -50.08
CA VAL A 3 34.17 0.33 -50.13
C VAL A 3 35.03 -0.83 -50.64
N GLY A 4 34.85 -2.05 -50.12
CA GLY A 4 35.40 -3.28 -50.70
C GLY A 4 34.56 -4.51 -50.35
N LYS A 5 33.93 -5.10 -51.38
CA LYS A 5 32.98 -6.22 -51.35
C LYS A 5 33.68 -7.60 -51.40
N GLY A 6 32.96 -8.66 -50.98
CA GLY A 6 33.13 -10.06 -51.44
C GLY A 6 33.21 -11.07 -50.29
N SER A 7 32.21 -11.91 -49.97
CA SER A 7 31.49 -12.94 -50.75
C SER A 7 32.00 -14.37 -50.44
N LEU A 8 31.14 -15.16 -49.77
CA LEU A 8 30.98 -16.64 -49.77
C LEU A 8 32.13 -17.46 -49.16
N SER A 9 31.91 -18.38 -48.21
CA SER A 9 31.16 -19.62 -48.42
C SER A 9 31.12 -20.47 -47.13
N GLN A 10 30.07 -21.28 -47.01
CA GLN A 10 29.73 -22.19 -45.91
C GLN A 10 30.84 -23.15 -45.45
N VAL A 11 30.91 -23.36 -44.12
CA VAL A 11 31.09 -24.70 -43.55
C VAL A 11 29.97 -24.91 -42.54
N VAL A 12 28.91 -25.60 -42.98
CA VAL A 12 27.81 -26.05 -42.13
C VAL A 12 28.28 -27.32 -41.41
N ARG A 13 28.48 -27.25 -40.09
CA ARG A 13 28.57 -28.46 -39.25
C ARG A 13 27.16 -28.81 -38.78
N PRO A 14 26.69 -30.06 -38.89
CA PRO A 14 25.39 -30.43 -38.35
C PRO A 14 25.47 -30.42 -36.81
N PHE A 15 24.86 -29.42 -36.18
CA PHE A 15 24.61 -29.45 -34.75
C PHE A 15 23.44 -30.41 -34.48
N SER A 16 23.76 -31.60 -33.97
CA SER A 16 22.79 -32.59 -33.53
C SER A 16 22.11 -32.11 -32.23
N ALA A 17 20.86 -31.66 -32.33
CA ALA A 17 20.04 -31.33 -31.16
C ALA A 17 19.37 -32.60 -30.59
N PRO A 18 19.50 -32.92 -29.29
CA PRO A 18 18.65 -33.92 -28.67
C PRO A 18 17.23 -33.37 -28.61
N ARG A 19 16.28 -34.05 -29.27
CA ARG A 19 14.84 -33.80 -29.14
C ARG A 19 14.37 -34.22 -27.75
N GLY A 20 14.59 -33.34 -26.77
CA GLY A 20 13.92 -33.40 -25.48
C GLY A 20 12.50 -32.84 -25.63
N ARG A 21 11.49 -33.70 -25.48
CA ARG A 21 10.07 -33.32 -25.40
C ARG A 21 9.88 -32.35 -24.23
N MET A 22 9.80 -31.04 -24.50
CA MET A 22 9.35 -30.08 -23.49
C MET A 22 7.87 -30.30 -23.24
N SER A 23 7.55 -30.86 -22.07
CA SER A 23 6.21 -30.81 -21.52
C SER A 23 5.92 -29.37 -21.12
N MET A 24 5.30 -28.60 -22.01
CA MET A 24 4.65 -27.34 -21.62
C MET A 24 3.37 -27.67 -20.86
N THR A 25 3.49 -27.79 -19.56
CA THR A 25 2.39 -27.51 -18.62
C THR A 25 2.90 -26.50 -17.62
N ALA A 26 3.19 -25.29 -18.11
CA ALA A 26 3.29 -24.13 -17.24
C ALA A 26 1.86 -23.62 -17.00
N THR A 27 1.15 -24.29 -16.09
CA THR A 27 0.05 -23.62 -15.41
C THR A 27 0.72 -22.56 -14.54
N ALA A 28 0.79 -21.32 -15.04
CA ALA A 28 1.23 -20.20 -14.24
C ALA A 28 0.18 -20.02 -13.12
N ALA A 29 0.46 -20.59 -11.96
CA ALA A 29 -0.27 -20.25 -10.76
C ALA A 29 -0.04 -18.76 -10.52
N VAL A 30 -1.12 -17.97 -10.56
CA VAL A 30 -1.11 -16.63 -9.98
C VAL A 30 -0.86 -16.85 -8.49
N ASN A 31 0.40 -16.74 -8.06
CA ASN A 31 0.70 -16.62 -6.65
C ASN A 31 -0.04 -15.37 -6.17
N THR A 32 -1.05 -15.56 -5.33
CA THR A 32 -1.71 -14.48 -4.60
C THR A 32 -0.68 -13.85 -3.66
N VAL A 33 0.15 -12.95 -4.19
CA VAL A 33 1.07 -12.14 -3.39
C VAL A 33 0.22 -11.10 -2.68
N LYS A 34 -0.28 -11.45 -1.50
CA LYS A 34 -0.90 -10.49 -0.59
C LYS A 34 0.19 -9.48 -0.20
N GLN A 35 0.04 -8.24 -0.67
CA GLN A 35 0.98 -7.17 -0.34
C GLN A 35 1.00 -6.94 1.17
N THR A 36 2.19 -6.67 1.71
CA THR A 36 2.34 -6.28 3.11
C THR A 36 1.67 -4.92 3.33
N PRO A 37 0.92 -4.74 4.43
CA PRO A 37 0.35 -3.44 4.78
C PRO A 37 1.41 -2.34 4.85
N HIS A 38 1.00 -1.10 4.59
CA HIS A 38 1.87 0.06 4.76
C HIS A 38 2.25 0.21 6.25
N GLY A 39 3.54 0.40 6.54
CA GLY A 39 4.08 0.31 7.91
C GLY A 39 4.23 -1.12 8.46
N GLY A 40 4.02 -2.15 7.64
CA GLY A 40 4.29 -3.55 7.99
C GLY A 40 3.14 -4.28 8.70
N THR A 41 2.28 -3.56 9.44
CA THR A 41 1.15 -4.11 10.18
C THR A 41 -0.14 -3.42 9.77
N LEU A 42 -1.21 -4.19 9.58
CA LEU A 42 -2.55 -3.65 9.36
C LEU A 42 -3.15 -3.25 10.71
N ILE A 43 -3.45 -1.99 10.89
CA ILE A 43 -4.11 -1.45 12.08
C ILE A 43 -5.61 -1.71 11.98
N ASP A 44 -6.19 -2.46 12.92
CA ASP A 44 -7.64 -2.70 13.02
C ASP A 44 -8.13 -2.10 14.34
N LEU A 45 -8.87 -1.00 14.26
CA LEU A 45 -9.39 -0.26 15.43
C LEU A 45 -10.84 -0.61 15.75
N MET A 46 -11.44 -1.57 15.05
CA MET A 46 -12.81 -1.99 15.31
C MET A 46 -12.90 -2.76 16.62
N ALA A 47 -13.81 -2.35 17.50
CA ALA A 47 -14.15 -3.11 18.70
C ALA A 47 -14.83 -4.43 18.29
N LYS A 48 -14.30 -5.55 18.80
CA LYS A 48 -14.71 -6.91 18.42
C LYS A 48 -15.82 -7.44 19.30
N THR A 49 -15.89 -6.95 20.53
CA THR A 49 -16.90 -7.31 21.51
C THR A 49 -17.79 -6.12 21.85
N ASP A 50 -18.99 -6.38 22.35
CA ASP A 50 -19.90 -5.31 22.76
C ASP A 50 -19.44 -4.64 24.07
N GLU A 51 -18.66 -5.34 24.89
CA GLU A 51 -18.03 -4.81 26.10
C GLU A 51 -16.99 -3.74 25.76
N GLU A 52 -16.14 -3.99 24.75
CA GLU A 52 -15.15 -3.01 24.24
C GLU A 52 -15.84 -1.75 23.69
N LYS A 53 -16.94 -1.92 22.95
CA LYS A 53 -17.74 -0.79 22.44
C LYS A 53 -18.31 0.05 23.57
N ALA A 54 -18.95 -0.58 24.56
CA ALA A 54 -19.52 0.11 25.71
C ALA A 54 -18.43 0.84 26.51
N ALA A 55 -17.26 0.23 26.70
CA ALA A 55 -16.13 0.85 27.38
C ALA A 55 -15.56 2.04 26.59
N ALA A 56 -15.51 1.96 25.26
CA ALA A 56 -15.07 3.08 24.41
C ALA A 56 -16.06 4.26 24.47
N ILE A 57 -17.37 3.97 24.39
CA ILE A 57 -18.42 5.00 24.51
C ILE A 57 -18.38 5.65 25.89
N ALA A 58 -18.18 4.87 26.96
CA ALA A 58 -18.09 5.41 28.32
C ALA A 58 -16.88 6.35 28.54
N LYS A 59 -15.81 6.23 27.73
CA LYS A 59 -14.66 7.13 27.76
C LYS A 59 -14.86 8.40 26.94
N ALA A 60 -15.83 8.42 26.03
CA ALA A 60 -16.10 9.58 25.19
C ALA A 60 -16.73 10.70 26.03
N THR A 61 -16.11 11.87 26.01
CA THR A 61 -16.58 13.07 26.72
C THR A 61 -17.37 14.02 25.84
N VAL A 62 -17.17 13.96 24.53
CA VAL A 62 -17.75 14.88 23.55
C VAL A 62 -18.38 14.08 22.41
N THR A 63 -19.50 14.58 21.89
CA THR A 63 -20.17 14.05 20.70
C THR A 63 -20.12 15.11 19.61
N LEU A 64 -19.53 14.77 18.47
CA LEU A 64 -19.39 15.66 17.31
C LEU A 64 -20.13 15.05 16.12
N GLN A 65 -20.75 15.91 15.30
CA GLN A 65 -21.37 15.50 14.05
C GLN A 65 -20.30 15.54 12.96
N ALA A 66 -20.02 14.38 12.37
CA ALA A 66 -19.05 14.28 11.28
C ALA A 66 -19.69 14.62 9.94
N THR A 67 -18.98 15.36 9.10
CA THR A 67 -19.34 15.56 7.70
C THR A 67 -19.18 14.25 6.91
N PRO A 68 -19.80 14.11 5.72
CA PRO A 68 -19.63 12.90 4.89
C PRO A 68 -18.18 12.57 4.57
N ARG A 69 -17.32 13.59 4.41
CA ARG A 69 -15.89 13.38 4.16
C ARG A 69 -15.16 12.85 5.40
N GLN A 70 -15.42 13.45 6.56
CA GLN A 70 -14.83 13.01 7.82
C GLN A 70 -15.25 11.58 8.16
N LEU A 71 -16.49 11.19 7.87
CA LEU A 71 -16.95 9.80 8.04
C LEU A 71 -16.13 8.81 7.20
N CYS A 72 -15.79 9.16 5.95
CA CYS A 72 -14.92 8.32 5.13
C CYS A 72 -13.52 8.18 5.75
N ASP A 73 -12.94 9.26 6.26
CA ASP A 73 -11.62 9.22 6.87
C ASP A 73 -11.63 8.41 8.18
N VAL A 74 -12.71 8.51 8.98
CA VAL A 74 -12.94 7.64 10.14
C VAL A 74 -13.03 6.17 9.74
N GLU A 75 -13.79 5.84 8.69
CA GLU A 75 -13.91 4.46 8.20
C GLU A 75 -12.56 3.88 7.78
N LEU A 76 -11.75 4.66 7.05
CA LEU A 76 -10.41 4.27 6.61
C LEU A 76 -9.41 4.13 7.76
N LEU A 77 -9.55 4.91 8.83
CA LEU A 77 -8.78 4.70 10.06
C LEU A 77 -9.22 3.41 10.77
N MET A 78 -10.52 3.18 10.88
CA MET A 78 -11.07 2.05 11.64
C MET A 78 -10.73 0.69 11.01
N ASN A 79 -10.77 0.60 9.68
CA ASN A 79 -10.52 -0.65 8.94
C ASN A 79 -9.04 -0.87 8.59
N GLY A 80 -8.16 0.10 8.85
CA GLY A 80 -6.73 0.02 8.58
C GLY A 80 -6.29 0.48 7.19
N GLY A 81 -7.18 1.08 6.41
CA GLY A 81 -6.84 1.68 5.11
C GLY A 81 -5.76 2.75 5.19
N PHE A 82 -5.63 3.42 6.35
CA PHE A 82 -4.57 4.39 6.64
C PHE A 82 -3.45 3.88 7.54
N SER A 83 -3.26 2.56 7.68
CA SER A 83 -2.08 2.02 8.37
C SER A 83 -0.81 2.69 7.81
N PRO A 84 0.13 3.17 8.66
CA PRO A 84 0.29 2.86 10.09
C PRO A 84 -0.47 3.77 11.07
N LEU A 85 -1.32 4.69 10.60
CA LEU A 85 -2.02 5.62 11.50
C LEU A 85 -2.98 4.88 12.44
N THR A 86 -2.98 5.30 13.71
CA THR A 86 -3.88 4.80 14.76
C THR A 86 -4.94 5.82 15.17
N GLY A 87 -5.02 6.94 14.47
CA GLY A 87 -5.91 8.07 14.75
C GLY A 87 -5.64 9.24 13.80
N PHE A 88 -6.30 10.37 14.06
CA PHE A 88 -6.03 11.62 13.35
C PHE A 88 -4.63 12.16 13.70
N MET A 89 -4.02 12.85 12.75
CA MET A 89 -2.68 13.41 12.91
C MET A 89 -2.68 14.53 13.95
N ASP A 90 -1.65 14.55 14.80
CA ASP A 90 -1.30 15.73 15.59
C ASP A 90 -0.55 16.75 14.72
N GLU A 91 -0.31 17.94 15.28
CA GLU A 91 0.35 19.04 14.55
C GLU A 91 1.73 18.65 14.02
N THR A 92 2.50 17.87 14.79
CA THR A 92 3.85 17.46 14.39
C THR A 92 3.81 16.50 13.20
N THR A 93 2.93 15.51 13.26
CA THR A 93 2.72 14.53 12.17
C THR A 93 2.16 15.22 10.93
N TYR A 94 1.21 16.14 11.11
CA TYR A 94 0.62 16.93 10.04
C TYR A 94 1.69 17.75 9.32
N ASN A 95 2.50 18.53 10.04
CA ASN A 95 3.55 19.36 9.45
C ASN A 95 4.58 18.51 8.69
N SER A 96 4.97 17.36 9.24
CA SER A 96 5.86 16.42 8.54
C SER A 96 5.29 15.95 7.19
N VAL A 97 4.00 15.60 7.17
CA VAL A 97 3.32 15.16 5.95
C VAL A 97 3.18 16.28 4.93
N VAL A 98 2.85 17.49 5.36
CA VAL A 98 2.69 18.65 4.47
C VAL A 98 4.04 19.08 3.88
N ASP A 99 5.09 19.13 4.68
CA ASP A 99 6.40 19.63 4.24
C ASP A 99 7.21 18.57 3.49
N ASN A 100 7.13 17.31 3.92
CA ASN A 100 8.03 16.24 3.47
C ASN A 100 7.31 15.07 2.79
N MET A 101 5.97 15.01 2.80
CA MET A 101 5.18 13.87 2.30
C MET A 101 5.51 12.55 3.02
N GLU A 102 5.96 12.65 4.26
CA GLU A 102 6.40 11.54 5.10
C GLU A 102 5.86 11.71 6.53
N LEU A 103 5.54 10.60 7.16
CA LEU A 103 5.32 10.53 8.60
C LEU A 103 6.63 10.80 9.35
N PRO A 104 6.58 11.14 10.66
CA PRO A 104 7.78 11.42 11.46
C PRO A 104 8.81 10.27 11.52
N ASP A 105 8.41 9.05 11.19
CA ASP A 105 9.26 7.87 11.10
C ASP A 105 9.92 7.68 9.70
N GLY A 106 9.65 8.59 8.77
CA GLY A 106 10.17 8.58 7.39
C GLY A 106 9.34 7.72 6.43
N LEU A 107 8.19 7.18 6.85
CA LEU A 107 7.29 6.46 5.93
C LEU A 107 6.52 7.44 5.04
N ILE A 108 6.53 7.20 3.74
CA ILE A 108 5.82 8.04 2.76
C ILE A 108 4.32 8.03 3.05
N PHE A 109 3.75 9.21 3.30
CA PHE A 109 2.32 9.42 3.47
C PHE A 109 1.97 10.80 2.92
N GLY A 110 1.26 10.82 1.79
CA GLY A 110 1.13 12.03 0.97
C GLY A 110 -0.13 12.86 1.20
N ILE A 111 -0.96 12.52 2.18
CA ILE A 111 -2.26 13.18 2.40
C ILE A 111 -2.40 13.44 3.90
N PRO A 112 -2.61 14.69 4.35
CA PRO A 112 -2.91 14.94 5.76
C PRO A 112 -4.28 14.38 6.13
N VAL A 113 -4.36 13.68 7.27
CA VAL A 113 -5.60 13.11 7.80
C VAL A 113 -5.89 13.77 9.15
N VAL A 114 -6.83 14.71 9.13
CA VAL A 114 -7.20 15.55 10.28
C VAL A 114 -8.72 15.57 10.46
N PHE A 115 -9.16 15.82 11.69
CA PHE A 115 -10.57 16.02 12.00
C PHE A 115 -10.78 17.48 12.36
N ASP A 116 -11.32 18.24 11.40
CA ASP A 116 -11.66 19.65 11.60
C ASP A 116 -12.99 19.81 12.35
N THR A 117 -13.04 20.79 13.23
CA THR A 117 -14.24 21.16 13.99
C THR A 117 -14.48 22.65 13.85
N ASP A 118 -15.74 23.06 13.72
CA ASP A 118 -16.13 24.49 13.72
C ASP A 118 -16.08 25.13 15.13
N ASP A 119 -15.34 24.54 16.07
CA ASP A 119 -15.26 25.02 17.45
C ASP A 119 -14.30 26.21 17.53
N GLU A 120 -14.77 27.32 18.13
CA GLU A 120 -13.99 28.54 18.43
C GLU A 120 -13.24 28.41 19.75
#